data_AF-A0A1C3UU10-F1
#
_entry.id   AF-A0A1C3UU10-F1
#
_cell.length_a   1.000
_cell.length_b   1.000
_cell.length_c   1.000
_cell.angle_alpha   90.00
_cell.angle_beta   90.00
_cell.angle_gamma   90.00
#
_symmetry.space_group_name_H-M   'P 1'
#
loop_
_entity.id
_entity.type
_entity.pdbx_description
1 polymer ?
#
loop_
_entity_poly.entity_id
_entity_poly.type
_entity_poly.pdbx_seq_one_letter_code
_entity_poly.pdbx_strand_id
1 'polypeptide(L)'
;MILKYAISLVFTCMLTMGLLASGSARADEDDTKYDLGMISPPHILRPQGKVTSEVVLISDVAGWGDKEKAVADKLVASGSLVIGIDYPSFLASLNKYDVSQNDGCIYMVSDLESLSQQVQRSFADSTYQLPIIAGVGAGGAMALTIAAQTPDATVAGTVAVDPTSGIGLKQELCTPAEKKTDGDMVSFGLQEGALPNPILVTFTPNAPKDGRDHVEEIQKDHPEVQTTDSGIDDTYATLEASLADLMKSIDSAKSPLGLPVDVMETTPTEDTLAIVYSGDGGWRDIDKEVGSYLQDQGIPVVGVDSLHYFWSERDPQQTANDLARMIQFYTKRFKVKHVVLIGYSFGADVLPASYNRLQQPDKDKIVQMSLLSLSKKVDYVISVMGWLGASSEGKGGDPINDLKSINPKMVQCVYGKDDDEDVGCPLLKGTGAEVIAMNGGHHFDDDYEALANHIINGLKSRLGE
;
A
#
# COMPACT_ATOMS: atom_id res chain seq x y z
N MET A 1 30.55 -62.50 52.96
CA MET A 1 31.74 -62.58 52.08
C MET A 1 31.38 -61.80 50.81
N ILE A 2 32.08 -60.68 50.53
CA ILE A 2 32.13 -59.96 49.22
C ILE A 2 30.83 -59.21 48.83
N LEU A 3 30.75 -57.93 48.44
CA LEU A 3 31.64 -56.76 48.42
C LEU A 3 30.75 -55.53 48.08
N LYS A 4 30.91 -54.47 48.89
CA LYS A 4 30.69 -53.02 48.69
C LYS A 4 30.14 -52.53 47.33
N TYR A 5 29.17 -51.60 47.37
CA TYR A 5 29.35 -50.17 46.98
C TYR A 5 28.11 -49.36 47.38
N ALA A 6 28.30 -48.43 48.32
CA ALA A 6 27.42 -47.31 48.61
C ALA A 6 28.16 -46.05 48.17
N ILE A 7 27.56 -45.21 47.33
CA ILE A 7 28.09 -43.89 47.00
C ILE A 7 26.95 -42.87 47.04
N SER A 8 27.21 -41.83 47.82
CA SER A 8 26.39 -40.69 48.22
C SER A 8 25.72 -39.92 47.08
N LEU A 9 24.47 -39.52 47.31
CA LEU A 9 23.88 -38.33 46.70
C LEU A 9 24.52 -37.09 47.32
N VAL A 10 25.15 -36.25 46.48
CA VAL A 10 25.47 -34.85 46.82
C VAL A 10 24.51 -33.97 46.04
N PHE A 11 23.70 -33.23 46.79
CA PHE A 11 22.83 -32.16 46.29
C PHE A 11 23.70 -30.98 45.83
N THR A 12 23.61 -30.61 44.55
CA THR A 12 24.14 -29.33 44.05
C THR A 12 22.95 -28.44 43.70
N CYS A 13 22.60 -27.52 44.60
CA CYS A 13 21.74 -26.38 44.28
C CYS A 13 22.52 -25.44 43.35
N MET A 14 22.24 -25.47 42.04
CA MET A 14 22.58 -24.35 41.17
C MET A 14 21.45 -23.33 41.26
N LEU A 15 21.73 -22.19 41.89
CA LEU A 15 20.98 -20.95 41.67
C LEU A 15 21.19 -20.55 40.21
N THR A 16 20.17 -20.70 39.37
CA THR A 16 20.09 -20.03 38.08
C THR A 16 19.66 -18.59 38.33
N MET A 17 20.65 -17.70 38.42
CA MET A 17 20.43 -16.26 38.33
C MET A 17 20.00 -15.96 36.89
N GLY A 18 18.70 -15.76 36.67
CA GLY A 18 18.17 -15.34 35.38
C GLY A 18 18.70 -13.95 35.05
N LEU A 19 19.68 -13.86 34.15
CA LEU A 19 19.93 -12.62 33.41
C LEU A 19 18.74 -12.44 32.46
N LEU A 20 17.85 -11.51 32.81
CA LEU A 20 17.02 -10.84 31.82
C LEU A 20 17.96 -10.07 30.90
N ALA A 21 18.35 -10.68 29.78
CA ALA A 21 18.99 -9.97 28.69
C ALA A 21 17.92 -9.06 28.06
N SER A 22 17.88 -7.80 28.50
CA SER A 22 17.28 -6.72 27.73
C SER A 22 18.08 -6.59 26.42
N GLY A 23 17.65 -7.32 25.39
CA GLY A 23 18.27 -7.29 24.07
C GLY A 23 18.03 -5.92 23.44
N SER A 24 19.10 -5.15 23.26
CA SER A 24 19.07 -3.89 22.51
C SER A 24 18.58 -4.14 21.08
N ALA A 25 17.79 -3.20 20.55
CA ALA A 25 17.51 -3.12 19.12
C ALA A 25 18.83 -3.14 18.33
N ARG A 26 18.88 -3.90 17.22
CA ARG A 26 20.00 -3.83 16.28
C ARG A 26 19.64 -2.80 15.21
N ALA A 27 20.36 -1.69 15.20
CA ALA A 27 20.48 -0.86 14.00
C ALA A 27 21.34 -1.64 13.01
N ASP A 28 20.87 -1.81 11.78
CA ASP A 28 21.67 -2.32 10.67
C ASP A 28 22.02 -1.10 9.82
N GLU A 29 23.28 -0.67 9.88
CA GLU A 29 23.80 0.49 9.11
C GLU A 29 24.43 0.05 7.76
N ASP A 30 24.26 -1.23 7.38
CA ASP A 30 24.81 -1.73 6.11
C ASP A 30 23.85 -1.46 4.94
N ASP A 31 23.87 -0.21 4.49
CA ASP A 31 23.00 0.31 3.42
C ASP A 31 23.42 -0.16 2.02
N THR A 32 24.55 -0.86 1.89
CA THR A 32 25.06 -1.38 0.60
C THR A 32 24.15 -2.44 -0.04
N LYS A 33 23.10 -2.85 0.67
CA LYS A 33 22.15 -3.89 0.27
C LYS A 33 20.90 -3.37 -0.42
N TYR A 34 20.63 -2.06 -0.38
CA TYR A 34 19.39 -1.48 -0.89
C TYR A 34 19.66 -0.57 -2.07
N ASP A 35 18.75 -0.57 -3.04
CA ASP A 35 18.65 0.51 -4.00
C ASP A 35 17.95 1.69 -3.34
N LEU A 36 18.68 2.80 -3.17
CA LEU A 36 18.22 3.96 -2.43
C LEU A 36 17.66 5.07 -3.34
N GLY A 37 17.86 5.00 -4.65
CA GLY A 37 17.52 6.09 -5.56
C GLY A 37 18.09 7.44 -5.09
N MET A 38 17.21 8.41 -4.84
CA MET A 38 17.54 9.74 -4.33
C MET A 38 17.73 9.80 -2.82
N ILE A 39 17.38 8.76 -2.06
CA ILE A 39 17.47 8.73 -0.60
C ILE A 39 18.95 8.63 -0.20
N SER A 40 19.40 9.56 0.64
CA SER A 40 20.73 9.45 1.27
C SER A 40 20.76 8.25 2.24
N PRO A 41 21.92 7.62 2.48
CA PRO A 41 22.06 6.47 3.40
C PRO A 41 21.21 6.61 4.68
N PRO A 42 20.14 5.80 4.84
CA PRO A 42 19.15 5.98 5.89
C PRO A 42 19.57 5.33 7.22
N HIS A 43 18.88 5.69 8.31
CA HIS A 43 19.00 4.98 9.58
C HIS A 43 17.90 3.92 9.69
N ILE A 44 18.22 2.64 9.47
CA ILE A 44 17.22 1.55 9.54
C ILE A 44 17.23 0.90 10.93
N LEU A 45 16.16 1.12 11.69
CA LEU A 45 15.97 0.53 13.03
C LEU A 45 14.86 -0.52 13.00
N ARG A 46 15.20 -1.73 13.40
CA ARG A 46 14.36 -2.92 13.23
C ARG A 46 13.73 -3.37 14.56
N PRO A 47 12.42 -3.58 14.64
CA PRO A 47 11.77 -4.13 15.83
C PRO A 47 12.13 -5.60 16.02
N GLN A 48 11.96 -6.08 17.25
CA GLN A 48 12.01 -7.52 17.53
C GLN A 48 10.67 -8.15 17.17
N GLY A 49 10.70 -9.22 16.37
CA GLY A 49 9.49 -9.94 15.98
C GLY A 49 8.79 -9.32 14.76
N LYS A 50 7.46 -9.40 14.73
CA LYS A 50 6.65 -8.95 13.61
C LYS A 50 6.59 -7.43 13.55
N VAL A 51 6.77 -6.86 12.36
CA VAL A 51 6.54 -5.44 12.07
C VAL A 51 5.03 -5.15 12.18
N THR A 52 4.65 -4.22 13.05
CA THR A 52 3.25 -3.80 13.28
C THR A 52 2.88 -2.53 12.53
N SER A 53 3.87 -1.70 12.20
CA SER A 53 3.78 -0.49 11.38
C SER A 53 5.16 -0.13 10.83
N GLU A 54 5.22 0.73 9.83
CA GLU A 54 6.46 1.37 9.36
C GLU A 54 6.34 2.89 9.50
N VAL A 55 7.42 3.53 9.96
CA VAL A 55 7.54 5.00 10.00
C VAL A 55 8.80 5.41 9.26
N VAL A 56 8.64 6.23 8.22
CA VAL A 56 9.73 7.01 7.63
C VAL A 56 9.82 8.30 8.43
N LEU A 57 10.86 8.41 9.26
CA LEU A 57 11.06 9.55 10.15
C LEU A 57 12.10 10.50 9.56
N ILE A 58 11.69 11.70 9.19
CA ILE A 58 12.53 12.73 8.59
C ILE A 58 12.96 13.73 9.67
N SER A 59 14.27 13.92 9.82
CA SER A 59 14.85 14.83 10.81
C SER A 59 14.60 16.31 10.48
N ASP A 60 14.84 17.20 11.44
CA ASP A 60 14.80 18.65 11.19
C ASP A 60 16.13 19.17 10.58
N VAL A 61 16.26 20.48 10.41
CA VAL A 61 17.44 21.17 9.84
C VAL A 61 18.77 20.85 10.52
N ALA A 62 18.75 20.36 11.77
CA ALA A 62 19.94 19.94 12.50
C ALA A 62 20.49 18.58 12.03
N GLY A 63 19.72 17.84 11.23
CA GLY A 63 20.04 16.47 10.84
C GLY A 63 19.62 15.45 11.89
N TRP A 64 19.76 14.18 11.54
CA TRP A 64 19.43 13.06 12.41
C TRP A 64 20.33 13.04 13.65
N GLY A 65 19.72 13.08 14.85
CA GLY A 65 20.46 13.09 16.11
C GLY A 65 19.73 12.40 17.25
N ASP A 66 20.09 12.76 18.48
CA ASP A 66 19.59 12.12 19.71
C ASP A 66 18.06 12.23 19.85
N LYS A 67 17.44 13.29 19.32
CA LYS A 67 15.99 13.52 19.42
C LYS A 67 15.22 12.58 18.51
N GLU A 68 15.59 12.49 17.23
CA GLU A 68 15.01 11.55 16.27
C GLU A 68 15.25 10.12 16.71
N LYS A 69 16.47 9.82 17.18
CA LYS A 69 16.80 8.50 17.70
C LYS A 69 15.91 8.12 18.90
N ALA A 70 15.63 9.06 19.81
CA ALA A 70 14.76 8.79 20.96
C ALA A 70 13.32 8.45 20.55
N VAL A 71 12.78 9.14 19.53
CA VAL A 71 11.47 8.81 18.94
C VAL A 71 11.52 7.43 18.28
N ALA A 72 12.54 7.19 17.46
CA ALA A 72 12.73 5.93 16.75
C ALA A 72 12.85 4.73 17.70
N ASP A 73 13.64 4.85 18.77
CA ASP A 73 13.82 3.79 19.77
C ASP A 73 12.49 3.41 20.44
N LYS A 74 11.60 4.38 20.71
CA LYS A 74 10.26 4.13 21.26
C LYS A 74 9.34 3.44 20.26
N LEU A 75 9.32 3.91 19.02
CA LEU A 75 8.54 3.30 17.94
C LEU A 75 8.94 1.84 17.71
N VAL A 76 10.25 1.57 17.71
CA VAL A 76 10.83 0.23 17.58
C VAL A 76 10.48 -0.65 18.79
N ALA A 77 10.52 -0.10 20.00
CA ALA A 77 10.08 -0.82 21.20
C ALA A 77 8.59 -1.21 21.16
N SER A 78 7.77 -0.47 20.40
CA SER A 78 6.36 -0.76 20.14
C SER A 78 6.10 -1.64 18.91
N GLY A 79 7.14 -2.13 18.24
CA GLY A 79 7.03 -3.05 17.11
C GLY A 79 7.07 -2.39 15.73
N SER A 80 7.32 -1.08 15.67
CA SER A 80 7.41 -0.35 14.40
C SER A 80 8.78 -0.52 13.75
N LEU A 81 8.82 -0.70 12.44
CA LEU A 81 10.01 -0.48 11.63
C LEU A 81 10.21 1.04 11.49
N VAL A 82 11.45 1.53 11.66
CA VAL A 82 11.77 2.94 11.44
C VAL A 82 12.85 3.06 10.38
N ILE A 83 12.56 3.85 9.35
CA ILE A 83 13.52 4.30 8.34
C ILE A 83 13.75 5.79 8.60
N GLY A 84 14.89 6.11 9.20
CA GLY A 84 15.30 7.47 9.50
C GLY A 84 15.95 8.15 8.30
N ILE A 85 15.47 9.33 7.93
CA ILE A 85 16.02 10.14 6.85
C ILE A 85 16.62 11.42 7.43
N ASP A 86 17.89 11.64 7.14
CA ASP A 86 18.58 12.89 7.45
C ASP A 86 18.15 13.99 6.46
N TYR A 87 17.34 14.96 6.91
CA TYR A 87 16.80 16.01 6.05
C TYR A 87 17.88 16.80 5.27
N PRO A 88 18.97 17.30 5.92
CA PRO A 88 20.01 18.03 5.19
C PRO A 88 20.64 17.21 4.07
N SER A 89 20.95 15.93 4.32
CA SER A 89 21.56 15.04 3.34
C SER A 89 20.58 14.66 2.22
N PHE A 90 19.31 14.41 2.57
CA PHE A 90 18.28 14.08 1.61
C PHE A 90 17.97 15.26 0.69
N LEU A 91 17.78 16.46 1.23
CA LEU A 91 17.58 17.67 0.44
C LEU A 91 18.78 17.96 -0.47
N ALA A 92 20.01 17.74 0.01
CA ALA A 92 21.21 17.88 -0.80
C ALA A 92 21.29 16.85 -1.94
N SER A 93 20.78 15.63 -1.72
CA SER A 93 20.67 14.58 -2.73
C SER A 93 19.66 14.97 -3.82
N LEU A 94 18.44 15.35 -3.42
CA LEU A 94 17.39 15.82 -4.33
C LEU A 94 17.87 16.98 -5.20
N ASN A 95 18.55 17.96 -4.60
CA ASN A 95 19.06 19.13 -5.31
C ASN A 95 20.21 18.82 -6.29
N LYS A 96 20.86 17.65 -6.18
CA LYS A 96 21.89 17.18 -7.11
C LYS A 96 21.35 16.25 -8.19
N TYR A 97 20.12 15.77 -8.04
CA TYR A 97 19.52 14.83 -8.98
C TYR A 97 19.38 15.45 -10.37
N ASP A 98 19.73 14.69 -11.41
CA ASP A 98 19.59 15.10 -12.80
C ASP A 98 18.20 14.73 -13.32
N VAL A 99 17.27 15.67 -13.21
CA VAL A 99 15.87 15.49 -13.64
C VAL A 99 15.71 15.27 -15.15
N SER A 100 16.74 15.50 -15.97
CA SER A 100 16.67 15.21 -17.41
C SER A 100 16.46 13.73 -17.73
N GLN A 101 16.74 12.85 -16.76
CA GLN A 101 16.54 11.41 -16.88
C GLN A 101 15.14 10.96 -16.40
N ASN A 102 14.31 11.87 -15.89
CA ASN A 102 13.01 11.56 -15.28
C ASN A 102 11.97 12.64 -15.62
N ASP A 103 11.69 12.83 -16.91
CA ASP A 103 10.68 13.77 -17.43
C ASP A 103 10.75 15.21 -16.91
N GLY A 104 11.91 15.64 -16.40
CA GLY A 104 12.15 16.99 -15.92
C GLY A 104 11.74 17.26 -14.46
N CYS A 105 11.37 16.25 -13.67
CA CYS A 105 11.00 16.42 -12.27
C CYS A 105 11.52 15.28 -11.35
N ILE A 106 11.44 15.48 -10.03
CA ILE A 106 11.74 14.45 -9.02
C ILE A 106 10.45 13.81 -8.51
N TYR A 107 10.46 12.49 -8.31
CA TYR A 107 9.36 11.73 -7.70
C TYR A 107 9.86 10.94 -6.50
N MET A 108 9.65 11.47 -5.29
CA MET A 108 10.23 10.91 -4.07
C MET A 108 9.55 9.63 -3.60
N VAL A 109 8.25 9.47 -3.90
CA VAL A 109 7.43 8.40 -3.36
C VAL A 109 7.88 7.03 -3.87
N SER A 110 8.33 6.93 -5.13
CA SER A 110 8.86 5.69 -5.71
C SER A 110 10.07 5.15 -4.93
N ASP A 111 11.05 6.02 -4.61
CA ASP A 111 12.25 5.59 -3.89
C ASP A 111 11.90 5.17 -2.45
N LEU A 112 10.98 5.89 -1.80
CA LEU A 112 10.51 5.57 -0.44
C LEU A 112 9.75 4.24 -0.40
N GLU A 113 8.84 4.03 -1.36
CA GLU A 113 8.09 2.79 -1.51
C GLU A 113 9.03 1.61 -1.79
N SER A 114 9.96 1.77 -2.74
CA SER A 114 10.96 0.76 -3.06
C SER A 114 11.81 0.39 -1.85
N LEU A 115 12.34 1.38 -1.13
CA LEU A 115 13.13 1.14 0.07
C LEU A 115 12.30 0.44 1.16
N SER A 116 11.08 0.90 1.42
CA SER A 116 10.14 0.27 2.36
C SER A 116 9.96 -1.22 2.05
N GLN A 117 9.67 -1.54 0.78
CA GLN A 117 9.48 -2.91 0.32
C GLN A 117 10.75 -3.75 0.47
N GLN A 118 11.91 -3.23 0.05
CA GLN A 118 13.19 -3.94 0.18
C GLN A 118 13.53 -4.23 1.65
N VAL A 119 13.33 -3.26 2.54
CA VAL A 119 13.58 -3.42 3.98
C VAL A 119 12.59 -4.40 4.59
N GLN A 120 11.29 -4.27 4.31
CA GLN A 120 10.28 -5.17 4.88
C GLN A 120 10.40 -6.60 4.35
N ARG A 121 10.86 -6.81 3.12
CA ARG A 121 11.06 -8.15 2.56
C ARG A 121 12.10 -8.97 3.33
N SER A 122 13.02 -8.30 4.00
CA SER A 122 14.00 -8.97 4.87
C SER A 122 13.40 -9.50 6.19
N PHE A 123 12.15 -9.17 6.52
CA PHE A 123 11.44 -9.72 7.68
C PHE A 123 10.56 -10.90 7.27
N ALA A 124 10.93 -12.11 7.73
CA ALA A 124 10.11 -13.30 7.58
C ALA A 124 8.72 -13.11 8.26
N ASP A 125 7.66 -13.64 7.64
CA ASP A 125 6.29 -13.71 8.17
C ASP A 125 5.63 -12.36 8.53
N SER A 126 6.09 -11.25 7.94
CA SER A 126 5.48 -9.93 8.10
C SER A 126 4.43 -9.64 7.02
N THR A 127 3.36 -8.94 7.40
CA THR A 127 2.44 -8.31 6.44
C THR A 127 3.08 -6.99 6.00
N TYR A 128 3.08 -6.66 4.71
CA TYR A 128 3.56 -5.35 4.26
C TYR A 128 2.81 -4.25 5.00
N GLN A 129 3.54 -3.28 5.54
CA GLN A 129 2.96 -2.09 6.17
C GLN A 129 3.29 -0.89 5.30
N LEU A 130 2.28 -0.15 4.83
CA LEU A 130 2.57 1.13 4.19
C LEU A 130 3.29 2.07 5.18
N PRO A 131 4.33 2.79 4.72
CA PRO A 131 5.03 3.73 5.58
C PRO A 131 4.12 4.88 6.02
N ILE A 132 4.25 5.31 7.27
CA ILE A 132 3.82 6.63 7.73
C ILE A 132 4.98 7.59 7.50
N ILE A 133 4.76 8.68 6.75
CA ILE A 133 5.79 9.70 6.54
C ILE A 133 5.65 10.75 7.64
N ALA A 134 6.71 10.97 8.41
CA ALA A 134 6.63 11.82 9.59
C ALA A 134 7.85 12.69 9.80
N GLY A 135 7.67 13.89 10.36
CA GLY A 135 8.78 14.77 10.70
C GLY A 135 8.37 15.99 11.52
N VAL A 136 9.37 16.74 11.97
CA VAL A 136 9.20 18.02 12.66
C VAL A 136 9.87 19.15 11.89
N GLY A 137 9.40 20.39 12.02
CA GLY A 137 10.08 21.54 11.41
C GLY A 137 10.23 21.37 9.89
N ALA A 138 11.46 21.42 9.39
CA ALA A 138 11.75 21.21 7.98
C ALA A 138 11.49 19.76 7.52
N GLY A 139 11.66 18.77 8.40
CA GLY A 139 11.26 17.39 8.15
C GLY A 139 9.75 17.23 8.04
N GLY A 140 8.99 17.99 8.83
CA GLY A 140 7.53 18.07 8.72
C GLY A 140 7.07 18.71 7.40
N ALA A 141 7.75 19.77 6.96
CA ALA A 141 7.49 20.38 5.64
C ALA A 141 7.85 19.43 4.49
N MET A 142 8.94 18.66 4.61
CA MET A 142 9.28 17.60 3.65
C MET A 142 8.22 16.50 3.61
N ALA A 143 7.67 16.09 4.76
CA ALA A 143 6.59 15.11 4.83
C ALA A 143 5.33 15.60 4.08
N LEU A 144 4.94 16.87 4.24
CA LEU A 144 3.86 17.49 3.46
C LEU A 144 4.19 17.60 1.96
N THR A 145 5.46 17.86 1.62
CA THR A 145 5.91 17.90 0.23
C THR A 145 5.81 16.52 -0.44
N ILE A 146 6.14 15.44 0.28
CA ILE A 146 5.96 14.06 -0.19
C ILE A 146 4.46 13.77 -0.38
N ALA A 147 3.60 14.22 0.54
CA ALA A 147 2.15 14.07 0.42
C ALA A 147 1.58 14.70 -0.87
N ALA A 148 2.17 15.78 -1.37
CA ALA A 148 1.78 16.39 -2.64
C ALA A 148 2.00 15.49 -3.88
N GLN A 149 2.83 14.45 -3.78
CA GLN A 149 3.06 13.48 -4.86
C GLN A 149 2.46 12.10 -4.57
N THR A 150 1.90 11.89 -3.39
CA THR A 150 1.59 10.56 -2.88
C THR A 150 0.31 10.03 -3.54
N PRO A 151 0.36 8.95 -4.33
CA PRO A 151 -0.84 8.31 -4.87
C PRO A 151 -1.51 7.44 -3.80
N ASP A 152 -2.65 6.86 -4.17
CA ASP A 152 -3.33 5.86 -3.36
C ASP A 152 -2.46 4.64 -3.04
N ALA A 153 -2.71 4.05 -1.87
CA ALA A 153 -2.11 2.79 -1.41
C ALA A 153 -0.56 2.74 -1.36
N THR A 154 0.14 3.88 -1.28
CA THR A 154 1.62 3.92 -1.10
C THR A 154 2.08 4.35 0.29
N VAL A 155 1.28 5.16 0.98
CA VAL A 155 1.59 5.72 2.30
C VAL A 155 0.38 5.55 3.20
N ALA A 156 0.60 5.11 4.45
CA ALA A 156 -0.47 4.89 5.42
C ALA A 156 -1.02 6.20 6.00
N GLY A 157 -0.21 7.25 6.00
CA GLY A 157 -0.56 8.59 6.45
C GLY A 157 0.66 9.50 6.59
N THR A 158 0.40 10.78 6.79
CA THR A 158 1.42 11.82 6.97
C THR A 158 1.27 12.48 8.33
N VAL A 159 2.38 12.66 9.07
CA VAL A 159 2.41 13.42 10.33
C VAL A 159 3.45 14.53 10.27
N ALA A 160 3.01 15.78 10.38
CA ALA A 160 3.90 16.93 10.46
C ALA A 160 3.70 17.68 11.79
N VAL A 161 4.78 17.90 12.54
CA VAL A 161 4.72 18.74 13.74
C VAL A 161 5.52 20.02 13.54
N ASP A 162 4.88 21.16 13.81
CA ASP A 162 5.47 22.49 13.60
C ASP A 162 6.16 22.64 12.22
N PRO A 163 5.52 22.25 11.10
CA PRO A 163 6.19 22.29 9.80
C PRO A 163 6.63 23.72 9.45
N THR A 164 7.76 23.87 8.77
CA THR A 164 8.10 25.14 8.11
C THR A 164 7.16 25.40 6.94
N SER A 165 7.09 26.64 6.46
CA SER A 165 6.22 27.01 5.32
C SER A 165 6.59 26.33 4.00
N GLY A 166 7.83 25.84 3.86
CA GLY A 166 8.30 25.12 2.68
C GLY A 166 9.67 24.47 2.90
N ILE A 167 10.31 24.05 1.81
CA ILE A 167 11.65 23.46 1.77
C ILE A 167 12.55 24.13 0.73
N GLY A 168 13.87 24.04 0.89
CA GLY A 168 14.87 24.60 -0.04
C GLY A 168 15.10 23.76 -1.29
N LEU A 169 14.03 23.25 -1.92
CA LEU A 169 14.10 22.37 -3.08
C LEU A 169 14.25 23.20 -4.38
N LYS A 170 15.24 22.84 -5.19
CA LYS A 170 15.60 23.50 -6.45
C LYS A 170 15.06 22.79 -7.68
N GLN A 171 14.83 21.48 -7.57
CA GLN A 171 14.29 20.67 -8.67
C GLN A 171 12.77 20.80 -8.74
N GLU A 172 12.21 20.53 -9.92
CA GLU A 172 10.76 20.46 -10.08
C GLU A 172 10.22 19.17 -9.44
N LEU A 173 9.04 19.26 -8.84
CA LEU A 173 8.39 18.11 -8.20
C LEU A 173 7.38 17.52 -9.18
N CYS A 174 7.39 16.20 -9.40
CA CYS A 174 6.40 15.51 -10.24
C CYS A 174 5.03 15.52 -9.53
N THR A 175 4.30 16.63 -9.62
CA THR A 175 2.96 16.78 -9.05
C THR A 175 2.17 17.83 -9.84
N PRO A 176 0.85 17.64 -9.99
CA PRO A 176 -0.03 18.70 -10.48
C PRO A 176 -0.34 19.77 -9.42
N ALA A 177 0.05 19.57 -8.15
CA ALA A 177 -0.26 20.47 -7.04
C ALA A 177 0.31 21.89 -7.26
N GLU A 178 -0.40 22.90 -6.76
CA GLU A 178 0.04 24.29 -6.85
C GLU A 178 1.37 24.50 -6.10
N LYS A 179 2.34 25.09 -6.79
CA LYS A 179 3.67 25.44 -6.24
C LYS A 179 3.76 26.92 -5.95
N LYS A 180 4.26 27.27 -4.76
CA LYS A 180 4.59 28.64 -4.38
C LYS A 180 6.07 28.76 -4.05
N THR A 181 6.63 29.94 -4.29
CA THR A 181 8.05 30.21 -4.05
C THR A 181 8.19 31.51 -3.25
N ASP A 182 8.94 31.44 -2.15
CA ASP A 182 9.33 32.59 -1.34
C ASP A 182 10.85 32.58 -1.13
N GLY A 183 11.56 33.44 -1.86
CA GLY A 183 13.02 33.43 -1.92
C GLY A 183 13.55 32.09 -2.44
N ASP A 184 14.32 31.39 -1.60
CA ASP A 184 14.91 30.08 -1.90
C ASP A 184 14.02 28.91 -1.43
N MET A 185 12.87 29.19 -0.80
CA MET A 185 11.95 28.19 -0.28
C MET A 185 10.81 27.95 -1.26
N VAL A 186 10.40 26.70 -1.40
CA VAL A 186 9.22 26.28 -2.16
C VAL A 186 8.25 25.53 -1.28
N SER A 187 6.96 25.75 -1.50
CA SER A 187 5.87 25.06 -0.83
C SER A 187 4.86 24.55 -1.87
N PHE A 188 4.15 23.49 -1.51
CA PHE A 188 3.24 22.80 -2.42
C PHE A 188 1.88 22.63 -1.74
N GLY A 189 0.81 22.78 -2.53
CA GLY A 189 -0.51 22.29 -2.17
C GLY A 189 -0.58 20.76 -2.21
N LEU A 190 -1.79 20.21 -2.28
CA LEU A 190 -2.02 18.80 -2.53
C LEU A 190 -2.69 18.62 -3.90
N GLN A 191 -2.76 17.36 -4.36
CA GLN A 191 -3.43 17.04 -5.62
C GLN A 191 -4.94 17.20 -5.46
N GLU A 192 -5.63 17.66 -6.51
CA GLU A 192 -7.08 17.78 -6.50
C GLU A 192 -7.76 16.43 -6.23
N GLY A 193 -8.89 16.46 -5.53
CA GLY A 193 -9.68 15.28 -5.18
C GLY A 193 -9.57 14.90 -3.71
N ALA A 194 -10.01 13.68 -3.40
CA ALA A 194 -9.97 13.16 -2.03
C ALA A 194 -8.52 12.80 -1.64
N LEU A 195 -8.15 13.05 -0.39
CA LEU A 195 -6.83 12.62 0.09
C LEU A 195 -6.67 11.09 -0.01
N PRO A 196 -5.53 10.61 -0.52
CA PRO A 196 -5.24 9.17 -0.61
C PRO A 196 -4.97 8.54 0.76
N ASN A 197 -4.54 9.34 1.73
CA ASN A 197 -4.26 8.91 3.10
C ASN A 197 -4.44 10.09 4.10
N PRO A 198 -4.66 9.79 5.39
CA PRO A 198 -4.82 10.84 6.41
C PRO A 198 -3.55 11.68 6.58
N ILE A 199 -3.71 13.00 6.59
CA ILE A 199 -2.66 13.97 6.90
C ILE A 199 -3.00 14.65 8.24
N LEU A 200 -2.10 14.50 9.22
CA LEU A 200 -2.21 15.10 10.54
C LEU A 200 -1.10 16.13 10.73
N VAL A 201 -1.49 17.36 11.02
CA VAL A 201 -0.58 18.43 11.39
C VAL A 201 -0.83 18.86 12.82
N THR A 202 0.20 18.83 13.65
CA THR A 202 0.09 19.25 15.05
C THR A 202 1.00 20.45 15.31
N PHE A 203 0.45 21.48 15.94
CA PHE A 203 1.19 22.70 16.29
C PHE A 203 1.41 22.78 17.80
N THR A 204 2.65 22.96 18.21
CA THR A 204 3.00 23.33 19.58
C THR A 204 2.82 24.84 19.79
N PRO A 205 2.89 25.35 21.04
CA PRO A 205 2.90 26.78 21.30
C PRO A 205 4.08 27.54 20.66
N ASN A 206 5.12 26.83 20.22
CA ASN A 206 6.30 27.39 19.57
C ASN A 206 6.26 27.28 18.03
N ALA A 207 5.12 26.83 17.47
CA ALA A 207 4.96 26.64 16.03
C ALA A 207 5.30 27.92 15.23
N PRO A 208 6.04 27.79 14.11
CA PRO A 208 6.31 28.92 13.23
C PRO A 208 5.01 29.39 12.56
N LYS A 209 4.79 30.72 12.55
CA LYS A 209 3.55 31.31 12.03
C LYS A 209 3.37 31.04 10.54
N ASP A 210 4.42 31.18 9.75
CA ASP A 210 4.41 30.96 8.31
C ASP A 210 4.11 29.49 7.96
N GLY A 211 4.61 28.55 8.76
CA GLY A 211 4.26 27.13 8.68
C GLY A 211 2.77 26.87 8.88
N ARG A 212 2.18 27.48 9.91
CA ARG A 212 0.73 27.41 10.15
C ARG A 212 -0.06 28.04 8.99
N ASP A 213 0.34 29.22 8.53
CA ASP A 213 -0.33 29.93 7.44
C ASP A 213 -0.35 29.08 6.15
N HIS A 214 0.72 28.32 5.87
CA HIS A 214 0.77 27.39 4.74
C HIS A 214 -0.22 26.21 4.89
N VAL A 215 -0.30 25.59 6.06
CA VAL A 215 -1.25 24.49 6.29
C VAL A 215 -2.69 24.96 6.26
N GLU A 216 -2.98 26.15 6.79
CA GLU A 216 -4.30 26.79 6.67
C GLU A 216 -4.66 27.08 5.20
N GLU A 217 -3.67 27.27 4.33
CA GLU A 217 -3.89 27.40 2.90
C GLU A 217 -4.26 26.06 2.26
N ILE A 218 -3.51 24.99 2.56
CA ILE A 218 -3.84 23.63 2.12
C ILE A 218 -5.28 23.26 2.53
N GLN A 219 -5.70 23.60 3.75
CA GLN A 219 -7.03 23.30 4.27
C GLN A 219 -8.17 24.02 3.53
N LYS A 220 -7.90 25.06 2.74
CA LYS A 220 -8.95 25.72 1.93
C LYS A 220 -9.45 24.81 0.82
N ASP A 221 -8.54 24.04 0.24
CA ASP A 221 -8.84 23.11 -0.86
C ASP A 221 -9.04 21.67 -0.31
N HIS A 222 -8.40 21.34 0.82
CA HIS A 222 -8.47 20.03 1.48
C HIS A 222 -8.88 20.14 2.96
N PRO A 223 -10.15 20.44 3.27
CA PRO A 223 -10.64 20.58 4.66
C PRO A 223 -10.50 19.31 5.51
N GLU A 224 -10.25 18.16 4.89
CA GLU A 224 -9.99 16.87 5.52
C GLU A 224 -8.59 16.75 6.16
N VAL A 225 -7.65 17.65 5.85
CA VAL A 225 -6.35 17.73 6.55
C VAL A 225 -6.60 18.11 8.01
N GLN A 226 -6.18 17.24 8.93
CA GLN A 226 -6.48 17.39 10.35
C GLN A 226 -5.41 18.24 11.04
N THR A 227 -5.80 19.37 11.61
CA THR A 227 -4.92 20.23 12.41
C THR A 227 -5.26 20.17 13.88
N THR A 228 -4.26 20.01 14.75
CA THR A 228 -4.43 20.02 16.21
C THR A 228 -3.47 21.01 16.87
N ASP A 229 -3.96 21.82 17.81
CA ASP A 229 -3.09 22.60 18.70
C ASP A 229 -2.77 21.77 19.95
N SER A 230 -1.48 21.45 20.13
CA SER A 230 -0.97 20.69 21.25
C SER A 230 -0.76 21.57 22.47
N GLY A 231 -1.14 21.06 23.65
CA GLY A 231 -0.74 21.65 24.94
C GLY A 231 0.67 21.24 25.39
N ILE A 232 1.39 20.46 24.59
CA ILE A 232 2.76 19.99 24.85
C ILE A 232 3.73 20.96 24.18
N ASP A 233 4.63 21.56 24.96
CA ASP A 233 5.64 22.50 24.45
C ASP A 233 6.77 21.81 23.66
N ASP A 234 7.00 20.52 23.92
CA ASP A 234 8.04 19.73 23.28
C ASP A 234 7.56 19.14 21.95
N THR A 235 8.20 19.55 20.86
CA THR A 235 7.86 19.16 19.48
C THR A 235 8.02 17.64 19.23
N TYR A 236 9.02 16.99 19.81
CA TYR A 236 9.25 15.55 19.58
C TYR A 236 8.32 14.67 20.42
N ALA A 237 8.00 15.09 21.65
CA ALA A 237 6.93 14.47 22.43
C ALA A 237 5.55 14.62 21.74
N THR A 238 5.32 15.76 21.09
CA THR A 238 4.11 15.99 20.28
C THR A 238 4.09 15.09 19.04
N LEU A 239 5.23 14.88 18.39
CA LEU A 239 5.36 13.94 17.26
C LEU A 239 5.03 12.51 17.70
N GLU A 240 5.58 12.04 18.83
CA GLU A 240 5.29 10.71 19.37
C GLU A 240 3.78 10.52 19.63
N ALA A 241 3.12 11.51 20.23
CA ALA A 241 1.69 11.47 20.48
C ALA A 241 0.88 11.43 19.18
N SER A 242 1.24 12.27 18.21
CA SER A 242 0.54 12.35 16.91
C SER A 242 0.68 11.05 16.11
N LEU A 243 1.86 10.43 16.12
CA LEU A 243 2.10 9.12 15.51
C LEU A 243 1.26 8.02 16.17
N ALA A 244 1.19 8.00 17.50
CA ALA A 244 0.38 7.03 18.23
C ALA A 244 -1.12 7.16 17.90
N ASP A 245 -1.63 8.40 17.80
CA ASP A 245 -3.01 8.67 17.43
C ASP A 245 -3.32 8.25 15.98
N LEU A 246 -2.43 8.55 15.04
CA LEU A 246 -2.56 8.11 13.65
C LEU A 246 -2.56 6.58 13.53
N MET A 247 -1.58 5.91 14.13
CA MET A 247 -1.48 4.44 14.11
C MET A 247 -2.74 3.78 14.66
N LYS A 248 -3.28 4.31 15.75
CA LYS A 248 -4.55 3.84 16.33
C LYS A 248 -5.74 4.05 15.38
N SER A 249 -5.76 5.17 14.66
CA SER A 249 -6.79 5.45 13.66
C SER A 249 -6.72 4.45 12.50
N ILE A 250 -5.51 4.21 11.96
CA ILE A 250 -5.27 3.22 10.90
C ILE A 250 -5.70 1.82 11.34
N ASP A 251 -5.34 1.41 12.56
CA ASP A 251 -5.74 0.11 13.10
C ASP A 251 -7.26 -0.02 13.24
N SER A 252 -7.94 1.06 13.58
CA SER A 252 -9.40 1.08 13.74
C SER A 252 -10.15 1.06 12.41
N ALA A 253 -9.51 1.48 11.32
CA ALA A 253 -10.08 1.50 9.97
C ALA A 253 -10.00 0.14 9.25
N LYS A 254 -9.27 -0.84 9.80
CA LYS A 254 -9.11 -2.18 9.20
C LYS A 254 -10.47 -2.87 8.99
N SER A 255 -10.57 -3.57 7.86
CA SER A 255 -11.77 -4.34 7.51
C SER A 255 -12.21 -5.29 8.63
N PRO A 256 -13.52 -5.44 8.88
CA PRO A 256 -14.05 -6.41 9.86
C PRO A 256 -13.74 -7.86 9.47
N LEU A 257 -13.36 -8.12 8.21
CA LEU A 257 -12.91 -9.44 7.75
C LEU A 257 -11.43 -9.70 8.03
N GLY A 258 -10.66 -8.70 8.49
CA GLY A 258 -9.21 -8.79 8.64
C GLY A 258 -8.48 -8.98 7.31
N LEU A 259 -9.08 -8.50 6.22
CA LEU A 259 -8.54 -8.55 4.86
C LEU A 259 -8.13 -7.14 4.42
N PRO A 260 -7.08 -6.98 3.60
CA PRO A 260 -6.68 -5.69 3.02
C PRO A 260 -7.66 -5.34 1.90
N VAL A 261 -8.83 -4.85 2.28
CA VAL A 261 -9.89 -4.46 1.36
C VAL A 261 -10.32 -3.03 1.62
N ASP A 262 -10.51 -2.30 0.54
CA ASP A 262 -11.17 -1.00 0.50
C ASP A 262 -12.63 -1.18 0.08
N VAL A 263 -13.53 -0.38 0.66
CA VAL A 263 -14.97 -0.49 0.40
C VAL A 263 -15.49 0.83 -0.12
N MET A 264 -15.77 0.87 -1.42
CA MET A 264 -16.41 1.99 -2.08
C MET A 264 -17.92 1.83 -1.96
N GLU A 265 -18.48 2.49 -0.96
CA GLU A 265 -19.91 2.42 -0.65
C GLU A 265 -20.74 3.30 -1.60
N THR A 266 -21.85 2.76 -2.09
CA THR A 266 -22.89 3.53 -2.78
C THR A 266 -24.26 2.96 -2.40
N THR A 267 -25.33 3.72 -2.64
CA THR A 267 -26.68 3.15 -2.54
C THR A 267 -26.90 2.27 -3.77
N PRO A 268 -27.05 0.93 -3.62
CA PRO A 268 -27.12 0.07 -4.79
C PRO A 268 -28.34 0.40 -5.66
N THR A 269 -28.10 0.74 -6.92
CA THR A 269 -29.15 0.87 -7.95
C THR A 269 -29.21 -0.36 -8.85
N GLU A 270 -28.16 -1.16 -8.85
CA GLU A 270 -28.07 -2.48 -9.48
C GLU A 270 -28.14 -3.56 -8.37
N ASP A 271 -28.77 -4.73 -8.60
CA ASP A 271 -28.80 -5.85 -7.63
C ASP A 271 -27.45 -6.61 -7.58
N THR A 272 -26.33 -5.89 -7.64
CA THR A 272 -24.98 -6.42 -7.84
C THR A 272 -23.94 -5.77 -6.93
N LEU A 273 -23.00 -6.57 -6.44
CA LEU A 273 -21.74 -6.16 -5.80
C LEU A 273 -20.57 -6.41 -6.78
N ALA A 274 -19.63 -5.48 -6.90
CA ALA A 274 -18.34 -5.75 -7.52
C ALA A 274 -17.29 -6.16 -6.46
N ILE A 275 -16.56 -7.24 -6.72
CA ILE A 275 -15.34 -7.58 -5.98
C ILE A 275 -14.19 -7.52 -6.97
N VAL A 276 -13.26 -6.60 -6.73
CA VAL A 276 -12.14 -6.31 -7.64
C VAL A 276 -10.85 -6.78 -6.98
N TYR A 277 -10.03 -7.56 -7.69
CA TYR A 277 -8.66 -7.88 -7.29
C TYR A 277 -7.71 -7.02 -8.10
N SER A 278 -6.91 -6.20 -7.42
CA SER A 278 -6.00 -5.27 -8.07
C SER A 278 -4.87 -5.97 -8.82
N GLY A 279 -4.15 -5.19 -9.63
CA GLY A 279 -2.81 -5.54 -10.07
C GLY A 279 -1.85 -5.74 -8.91
N ASP A 280 -0.62 -6.16 -9.21
CA ASP A 280 0.40 -6.41 -8.18
C ASP A 280 0.84 -5.14 -7.44
N GLY A 281 0.73 -3.97 -8.07
CA GLY A 281 0.97 -2.66 -7.44
C GLY A 281 -0.02 -2.25 -6.33
N GLY A 282 -1.07 -3.04 -6.05
CA GLY A 282 -2.05 -2.75 -5.00
C GLY A 282 -3.27 -1.96 -5.48
N TRP A 283 -4.18 -1.60 -4.55
CA TRP A 283 -5.47 -0.95 -4.85
C TRP A 283 -5.30 0.56 -5.17
N ARG A 284 -4.83 0.87 -6.38
CA ARG A 284 -4.55 2.23 -6.87
C ARG A 284 -4.78 2.37 -8.38
N ASP A 285 -4.74 3.60 -8.89
CA ASP A 285 -4.78 3.92 -10.32
C ASP A 285 -5.96 3.21 -11.04
N ILE A 286 -5.71 2.46 -12.12
CA ILE A 286 -6.71 1.70 -12.90
C ILE A 286 -7.73 0.94 -12.04
N ASP A 287 -7.28 0.25 -11.00
CA ASP A 287 -8.14 -0.61 -10.18
C ASP A 287 -9.17 0.22 -9.43
N LYS A 288 -8.71 1.34 -8.84
CA LYS A 288 -9.52 2.25 -8.06
C LYS A 288 -10.41 3.10 -8.95
N GLU A 289 -9.92 3.55 -10.11
CA GLU A 289 -10.70 4.33 -11.07
C GLU A 289 -11.82 3.49 -11.70
N VAL A 290 -11.54 2.27 -12.15
CA VAL A 290 -12.60 1.34 -12.60
C VAL A 290 -13.61 1.09 -11.48
N GLY A 291 -13.14 0.92 -10.24
CA GLY A 291 -14.01 0.84 -9.06
C GLY A 291 -14.91 2.07 -8.88
N SER A 292 -14.36 3.28 -9.04
CA SER A 292 -15.11 4.54 -8.94
C SER A 292 -16.19 4.65 -10.02
N TYR A 293 -15.89 4.32 -11.27
CA TYR A 293 -16.90 4.33 -12.34
C TYR A 293 -18.04 3.34 -12.07
N LEU A 294 -17.75 2.17 -11.49
CA LEU A 294 -18.79 1.22 -11.06
C LEU A 294 -19.63 1.78 -9.90
N GLN A 295 -18.97 2.40 -8.91
CA GLN A 295 -19.63 3.04 -7.77
C GLN A 295 -20.59 4.15 -8.22
N ASP A 296 -20.19 4.96 -9.20
CA ASP A 296 -20.99 6.03 -9.79
C ASP A 296 -22.23 5.50 -10.52
N GLN A 297 -22.16 4.28 -11.05
CA GLN A 297 -23.32 3.57 -11.62
C GLN A 297 -24.16 2.82 -10.56
N GLY A 298 -23.88 3.07 -9.28
CA GLY A 298 -24.60 2.49 -8.15
C GLY A 298 -24.32 1.00 -7.93
N ILE A 299 -23.13 0.53 -8.31
CA ILE A 299 -22.62 -0.79 -7.96
C ILE A 299 -21.62 -0.62 -6.81
N PRO A 300 -21.91 -1.05 -5.57
CA PRO A 300 -20.91 -1.03 -4.50
C PRO A 300 -19.69 -1.87 -4.87
N VAL A 301 -18.50 -1.41 -4.51
CA VAL A 301 -17.23 -2.08 -4.83
C VAL A 301 -16.48 -2.46 -3.57
N VAL A 302 -15.95 -3.68 -3.55
CA VAL A 302 -14.96 -4.15 -2.58
C VAL A 302 -13.67 -4.40 -3.35
N GLY A 303 -12.72 -3.49 -3.20
CA GLY A 303 -11.39 -3.59 -3.79
C GLY A 303 -10.47 -4.40 -2.90
N VAL A 304 -9.84 -5.43 -3.44
CA VAL A 304 -8.82 -6.23 -2.76
C VAL A 304 -7.46 -5.72 -3.19
N ASP A 305 -6.70 -5.22 -2.23
CA ASP A 305 -5.32 -4.81 -2.44
C ASP A 305 -4.44 -6.06 -2.56
N SER A 306 -4.16 -6.46 -3.80
CA SER A 306 -3.39 -7.67 -4.11
C SER A 306 -1.96 -7.57 -3.58
N LEU A 307 -1.34 -6.38 -3.53
CA LEU A 307 -0.01 -6.17 -2.96
C LEU A 307 0.04 -6.68 -1.52
N HIS A 308 -0.85 -6.14 -0.68
CA HIS A 308 -0.89 -6.52 0.73
C HIS A 308 -1.40 -7.93 0.93
N TYR A 309 -2.38 -8.35 0.12
CA TYR A 309 -2.96 -9.68 0.25
C TYR A 309 -1.95 -10.78 -0.09
N PHE A 310 -1.18 -10.63 -1.18
CA PHE A 310 -0.20 -11.60 -1.67
C PHE A 310 1.26 -11.23 -1.37
N TRP A 311 1.48 -10.33 -0.40
CA TRP A 311 2.83 -10.01 0.06
C TRP A 311 3.59 -11.25 0.51
N SER A 312 2.89 -12.16 1.20
CA SER A 312 3.35 -13.52 1.47
C SER A 312 2.62 -14.51 0.59
N GLU A 313 3.28 -15.63 0.25
CA GLU A 313 2.69 -16.69 -0.57
C GLU A 313 1.40 -17.23 0.05
N ARG A 314 0.38 -17.41 -0.80
CA ARG A 314 -0.92 -17.94 -0.41
C ARG A 314 -1.29 -19.20 -1.18
N ASP A 315 -1.97 -20.10 -0.48
CA ASP A 315 -2.60 -21.24 -1.13
C ASP A 315 -3.89 -20.80 -1.86
N PRO A 316 -4.15 -21.26 -3.09
CA PRO A 316 -5.36 -20.89 -3.84
C PRO A 316 -6.68 -21.21 -3.12
N GLN A 317 -6.72 -22.23 -2.24
CA GLN A 317 -7.90 -22.50 -1.42
C GLN A 317 -8.09 -21.43 -0.34
N GLN A 318 -7.02 -20.86 0.21
CA GLN A 318 -7.12 -19.73 1.15
C GLN A 318 -7.73 -18.51 0.45
N THR A 319 -7.27 -18.20 -0.76
CA THR A 319 -7.86 -17.12 -1.59
C THR A 319 -9.34 -17.35 -1.85
N ALA A 320 -9.73 -18.57 -2.22
CA ALA A 320 -11.13 -18.93 -2.43
C ALA A 320 -11.98 -18.78 -1.15
N ASN A 321 -11.44 -19.17 0.01
CA ASN A 321 -12.15 -19.04 1.28
C ASN A 321 -12.37 -17.57 1.66
N ASP A 322 -11.37 -16.72 1.46
CA ASP A 322 -11.51 -15.28 1.72
C ASP A 322 -12.46 -14.61 0.72
N LEU A 323 -12.42 -15.00 -0.55
CA LEU A 323 -13.42 -14.58 -1.54
C LEU A 323 -14.85 -14.96 -1.12
N ALA A 324 -15.07 -16.20 -0.67
CA ALA A 324 -16.37 -16.62 -0.15
C ALA A 324 -16.82 -15.77 1.05
N ARG A 325 -15.91 -15.44 1.98
CA ARG A 325 -16.18 -14.56 3.11
C ARG A 325 -16.60 -13.16 2.65
N MET A 326 -15.92 -12.59 1.65
CA MET A 326 -16.27 -11.29 1.07
C MET A 326 -17.64 -11.33 0.40
N ILE A 327 -17.89 -12.31 -0.47
CA ILE A 327 -19.18 -12.52 -1.13
C ILE A 327 -20.30 -12.57 -0.09
N GLN A 328 -20.17 -13.41 0.94
CA GLN A 328 -21.21 -13.60 1.94
C GLN A 328 -21.44 -12.35 2.81
N PHE A 329 -20.37 -11.70 3.24
CA PHE A 329 -20.46 -10.53 4.11
C PHE A 329 -21.02 -9.31 3.36
N TYR A 330 -20.47 -8.98 2.20
CA TYR A 330 -20.79 -7.74 1.51
C TYR A 330 -22.10 -7.80 0.73
N THR A 331 -22.47 -8.95 0.13
CA THR A 331 -23.82 -9.09 -0.47
C THR A 331 -24.92 -8.88 0.58
N LYS A 332 -24.70 -9.37 1.81
CA LYS A 332 -25.62 -9.14 2.93
C LYS A 332 -25.60 -7.68 3.40
N ARG A 333 -24.41 -7.04 3.50
CA ARG A 333 -24.25 -5.63 3.91
C ARG A 333 -25.01 -4.70 2.97
N PHE A 334 -24.82 -4.86 1.66
CA PHE A 334 -25.41 -4.02 0.63
C PHE A 334 -26.82 -4.47 0.20
N LYS A 335 -27.28 -5.64 0.66
CA LYS A 335 -28.59 -6.23 0.32
C LYS A 335 -28.77 -6.50 -1.17
N VAL A 336 -27.69 -6.89 -1.83
CA VAL A 336 -27.66 -7.30 -3.24
C VAL A 336 -27.50 -8.81 -3.36
N LYS A 337 -27.85 -9.39 -4.51
CA LYS A 337 -27.81 -10.84 -4.74
C LYS A 337 -26.70 -11.29 -5.68
N HIS A 338 -26.34 -10.46 -6.64
CA HIS A 338 -25.37 -10.80 -7.67
C HIS A 338 -23.98 -10.27 -7.33
N VAL A 339 -22.97 -10.93 -7.89
CA VAL A 339 -21.57 -10.54 -7.78
C VAL A 339 -20.95 -10.51 -9.18
N VAL A 340 -20.23 -9.44 -9.49
CA VAL A 340 -19.26 -9.40 -10.58
C VAL A 340 -17.85 -9.50 -9.97
N LEU A 341 -17.06 -10.46 -10.45
CA LEU A 341 -15.64 -10.56 -10.14
C LEU A 341 -14.85 -9.82 -11.19
N ILE A 342 -13.91 -8.98 -10.78
CA ILE A 342 -13.06 -8.22 -11.67
C ILE A 342 -11.62 -8.42 -11.20
N GLY A 343 -10.70 -8.72 -12.12
CA GLY A 343 -9.28 -8.82 -11.80
C GLY A 343 -8.47 -8.12 -12.87
N TYR A 344 -7.50 -7.32 -12.45
CA TYR A 344 -6.52 -6.68 -13.32
C TYR A 344 -5.15 -7.33 -13.16
N SER A 345 -4.47 -7.63 -14.27
CA SER A 345 -3.11 -8.18 -14.30
C SER A 345 -2.97 -9.37 -13.34
N PHE A 346 -2.15 -9.26 -12.29
CA PHE A 346 -2.04 -10.25 -11.22
C PHE A 346 -3.41 -10.70 -10.66
N GLY A 347 -4.33 -9.76 -10.41
CA GLY A 347 -5.69 -10.04 -9.97
C GLY A 347 -6.48 -10.87 -10.97
N ALA A 348 -6.30 -10.63 -12.27
CA ALA A 348 -6.91 -11.44 -13.34
C ALA A 348 -6.40 -12.89 -13.30
N ASP A 349 -5.12 -13.06 -12.99
CA ASP A 349 -4.45 -14.36 -12.98
C ASP A 349 -4.89 -15.25 -11.81
N VAL A 350 -5.16 -14.68 -10.64
CA VAL A 350 -5.55 -15.45 -9.44
C VAL A 350 -7.03 -15.83 -9.39
N LEU A 351 -7.91 -15.10 -10.08
CA LEU A 351 -9.35 -15.28 -9.98
C LEU A 351 -9.87 -16.62 -10.52
N PRO A 352 -9.43 -17.14 -11.69
CA PRO A 352 -9.96 -18.38 -12.24
C PRO A 352 -9.79 -19.58 -11.30
N ALA A 353 -8.59 -19.78 -10.75
CA ALA A 353 -8.33 -20.89 -9.83
C ALA A 353 -9.02 -20.70 -8.47
N SER A 354 -9.15 -19.45 -8.00
CA SER A 354 -9.89 -19.11 -6.78
C SER A 354 -11.38 -19.41 -6.94
N TYR A 355 -11.98 -19.01 -8.06
CA TYR A 355 -13.37 -19.32 -8.38
C TYR A 355 -13.63 -20.82 -8.42
N ASN A 356 -12.77 -21.59 -9.09
CA ASN A 356 -12.92 -23.04 -9.21
C ASN A 356 -13.03 -23.74 -7.85
N ARG A 357 -12.42 -23.18 -6.81
CA ARG A 357 -12.36 -23.70 -5.43
C ARG A 357 -13.50 -23.21 -4.53
N LEU A 358 -14.37 -22.31 -5.00
CA LEU A 358 -15.56 -21.89 -4.28
C LEU A 358 -16.59 -23.02 -4.14
N GLN A 359 -17.36 -22.98 -3.05
CA GLN A 359 -18.55 -23.82 -2.91
C GLN A 359 -19.68 -23.32 -3.81
N GLN A 360 -20.58 -24.21 -4.20
CA GLN A 360 -21.66 -23.89 -5.15
C GLN A 360 -22.52 -22.68 -4.74
N PRO A 361 -22.93 -22.51 -3.45
CA PRO A 361 -23.75 -21.37 -3.05
C PRO A 361 -23.09 -20.00 -3.28
N ASP A 362 -21.75 -19.94 -3.23
CA ASP A 362 -21.01 -18.71 -3.51
C ASP A 362 -20.83 -18.52 -5.02
N LYS A 363 -20.58 -19.61 -5.77
CA LYS A 363 -20.53 -19.59 -7.24
C LYS A 363 -21.84 -19.12 -7.86
N ASP A 364 -22.98 -19.56 -7.30
CA ASP A 364 -24.32 -19.23 -7.80
C ASP A 364 -24.64 -17.73 -7.75
N LYS A 365 -23.91 -16.95 -6.93
CA LYS A 365 -24.04 -15.50 -6.87
C LYS A 365 -23.27 -14.78 -7.97
N ILE A 366 -22.25 -15.41 -8.54
CA ILE A 366 -21.34 -14.77 -9.48
C ILE A 366 -21.92 -14.85 -10.88
N VAL A 367 -22.26 -13.69 -11.45
CA VAL A 367 -22.89 -13.59 -12.77
C VAL A 367 -21.90 -13.25 -13.88
N GLN A 368 -20.76 -12.67 -13.52
CA GLN A 368 -19.70 -12.29 -14.45
C GLN A 368 -18.31 -12.37 -13.80
N MET A 369 -17.32 -12.72 -14.60
CA MET A 369 -15.89 -12.60 -14.31
C MET A 369 -15.22 -11.80 -15.43
N SER A 370 -14.77 -10.58 -15.12
CA SER A 370 -14.02 -9.71 -16.02
C SER A 370 -12.52 -9.79 -15.70
N LEU A 371 -11.73 -10.22 -16.67
CA LEU A 371 -10.28 -10.42 -16.56
C LEU A 371 -9.58 -9.40 -17.46
N LEU A 372 -8.88 -8.44 -16.85
CA LEU A 372 -8.27 -7.29 -17.52
C LEU A 372 -6.76 -7.53 -17.61
N SER A 373 -6.20 -7.53 -18.81
CA SER A 373 -4.77 -7.84 -19.07
C SER A 373 -4.32 -9.19 -18.48
N LEU A 374 -5.15 -10.22 -18.67
CA LEU A 374 -4.90 -11.60 -18.21
C LEU A 374 -3.60 -12.17 -18.81
N SER A 375 -2.75 -12.79 -18.01
CA SER A 375 -1.52 -13.46 -18.44
C SER A 375 -1.69 -14.98 -18.60
N LYS A 376 -0.60 -15.69 -18.90
CA LYS A 376 -0.55 -17.17 -19.01
C LYS A 376 0.10 -17.86 -17.81
N LYS A 377 0.55 -17.13 -16.81
CA LYS A 377 1.29 -17.68 -15.66
C LYS A 377 0.97 -16.91 -14.40
N VAL A 378 0.81 -17.62 -13.30
CA VAL A 378 0.60 -16.99 -11.98
C VAL A 378 1.54 -17.57 -10.95
N ASP A 379 2.08 -16.70 -10.10
CA ASP A 379 2.65 -17.06 -8.79
C ASP A 379 1.76 -16.40 -7.74
N TYR A 380 1.23 -17.15 -6.76
CA TYR A 380 0.35 -16.61 -5.70
C TYR A 380 1.14 -15.83 -4.62
N VAL A 381 2.13 -15.07 -5.07
CA VAL A 381 3.02 -14.22 -4.28
C VAL A 381 3.52 -13.10 -5.18
N ILE A 382 3.51 -11.88 -4.67
CA ILE A 382 4.10 -10.75 -5.39
C ILE A 382 5.60 -10.72 -5.11
N SER A 383 6.38 -10.63 -6.18
CA SER A 383 7.84 -10.59 -6.12
C SER A 383 8.32 -9.17 -6.37
N VAL A 384 9.00 -8.57 -5.39
CA VAL A 384 9.71 -7.29 -5.56
C VAL A 384 10.76 -7.39 -6.69
N MET A 385 11.35 -8.56 -6.89
CA MET A 385 12.26 -8.81 -8.02
C MET A 385 11.51 -8.88 -9.36
N GLY A 386 10.23 -9.26 -9.35
CA GLY A 386 9.37 -9.23 -10.53
C GLY A 386 9.19 -7.81 -11.07
N TRP A 387 9.02 -6.84 -10.16
CA TRP A 387 8.99 -5.41 -10.49
C TRP A 387 10.31 -4.86 -11.00
N LEU A 388 11.43 -5.47 -10.62
CA LEU A 388 12.77 -5.20 -11.18
C LEU A 388 13.04 -5.96 -12.49
N GLY A 389 12.00 -6.52 -13.12
CA GLY A 389 12.07 -7.18 -14.43
C GLY A 389 12.38 -8.68 -14.40
N ALA A 390 12.26 -9.36 -13.25
CA ALA A 390 12.41 -10.82 -13.19
C ALA A 390 11.11 -11.54 -13.58
N SER A 391 11.19 -12.49 -14.51
CA SER A 391 10.02 -13.29 -14.91
C SER A 391 9.53 -14.19 -13.77
N SER A 392 8.21 -14.24 -13.54
CA SER A 392 7.55 -15.24 -12.68
C SER A 392 7.90 -16.67 -13.09
N GLU A 393 8.05 -17.56 -12.10
CA GLU A 393 8.29 -19.00 -12.34
C GLU A 393 6.98 -19.75 -12.73
N GLY A 394 5.81 -19.16 -12.48
CA GLY A 394 4.50 -19.72 -12.83
C GLY A 394 4.13 -20.97 -12.02
N LYS A 395 4.65 -21.11 -10.80
CA LYS A 395 4.40 -22.25 -9.90
C LYS A 395 2.93 -22.34 -9.48
N GLY A 396 2.22 -21.22 -9.48
CA GLY A 396 0.79 -21.15 -9.17
C GLY A 396 -0.13 -21.70 -10.27
N GLY A 397 0.40 -21.92 -11.48
CA GLY A 397 -0.32 -22.54 -12.59
C GLY A 397 -0.55 -21.63 -13.79
N ASP A 398 -1.54 -21.99 -14.60
CA ASP A 398 -1.90 -21.32 -15.85
C ASP A 398 -3.39 -20.94 -15.81
N PRO A 399 -3.71 -19.64 -15.67
CA PRO A 399 -5.09 -19.15 -15.59
C PRO A 399 -5.96 -19.56 -16.80
N ILE A 400 -5.37 -19.73 -17.99
CA ILE A 400 -6.07 -20.19 -19.20
C ILE A 400 -6.52 -21.66 -19.05
N ASN A 401 -5.74 -22.49 -18.35
CA ASN A 401 -6.17 -23.86 -18.04
C ASN A 401 -7.28 -23.88 -17.00
N ASP A 402 -7.22 -23.03 -15.97
CA ASP A 402 -8.26 -22.93 -14.95
C ASP A 402 -9.62 -22.50 -15.53
N LEU A 403 -9.60 -21.59 -16.51
CA LEU A 403 -10.81 -21.12 -17.20
C LEU A 403 -11.57 -22.22 -17.95
N LYS A 404 -10.93 -23.34 -18.31
CA LYS A 404 -11.60 -24.47 -19.01
C LYS A 404 -12.71 -25.13 -18.20
N SER A 405 -12.68 -24.98 -16.87
CA SER A 405 -13.69 -25.53 -15.95
C SER A 405 -14.80 -24.52 -15.61
N ILE A 406 -14.70 -23.30 -16.13
CA ILE A 406 -15.65 -22.20 -15.89
C ILE A 406 -16.61 -22.11 -17.08
N ASN A 407 -17.88 -21.77 -16.84
CA ASN A 407 -18.82 -21.53 -17.91
C ASN A 407 -18.34 -20.35 -18.77
N PRO A 408 -17.94 -20.54 -20.04
CA PRO A 408 -17.31 -19.47 -20.81
C PRO A 408 -18.23 -18.25 -20.98
N LYS A 409 -19.56 -18.43 -20.94
CA LYS A 409 -20.51 -17.32 -21.08
C LYS A 409 -20.45 -16.27 -19.97
N MET A 410 -19.94 -16.61 -18.79
CA MET A 410 -19.77 -15.64 -17.69
C MET A 410 -18.44 -14.90 -17.77
N VAL A 411 -17.52 -15.33 -18.64
CA VAL A 411 -16.16 -14.76 -18.74
C VAL A 411 -16.15 -13.64 -19.77
N GLN A 412 -15.59 -12.50 -19.36
CA GLN A 412 -15.20 -11.38 -20.20
C GLN A 412 -13.69 -11.16 -20.02
N CYS A 413 -12.94 -11.09 -21.11
CA CYS A 413 -11.50 -10.90 -21.09
C CYS A 413 -11.13 -9.69 -21.95
N VAL A 414 -10.55 -8.66 -21.32
CA VAL A 414 -10.19 -7.39 -21.96
C VAL A 414 -8.67 -7.28 -22.00
N TYR A 415 -8.10 -6.84 -23.13
CA TYR A 415 -6.66 -6.66 -23.30
C TYR A 415 -6.32 -5.47 -24.19
N GLY A 416 -5.18 -4.82 -23.93
CA GLY A 416 -4.61 -3.78 -24.79
C GLY A 416 -4.00 -4.38 -26.07
N LYS A 417 -4.15 -3.71 -27.22
CA LYS A 417 -3.60 -4.18 -28.50
C LYS A 417 -2.07 -4.13 -28.57
N ASP A 418 -1.49 -3.19 -27.83
CA ASP A 418 -0.05 -2.92 -27.81
C ASP A 418 0.62 -3.53 -26.56
N ASP A 419 -0.13 -4.33 -25.79
CA ASP A 419 0.37 -5.06 -24.63
C ASP A 419 1.41 -6.11 -25.09
N ASP A 420 2.65 -5.91 -24.67
CA ASP A 420 3.81 -6.73 -25.02
C ASP A 420 4.01 -7.91 -24.03
N GLU A 421 3.19 -7.98 -22.99
CA GLU A 421 3.18 -9.06 -22.02
C GLU A 421 2.57 -10.35 -22.61
N ASP A 422 2.63 -11.43 -21.84
CA ASP A 422 2.19 -12.76 -22.22
C ASP A 422 0.65 -12.88 -22.27
N VAL A 423 -0.03 -11.98 -22.98
CA VAL A 423 -1.49 -11.79 -22.97
C VAL A 423 -2.25 -13.07 -23.30
N GLY A 424 -3.07 -13.51 -22.36
CA GLY A 424 -3.88 -14.72 -22.40
C GLY A 424 -5.23 -14.55 -23.11
N CYS A 425 -5.85 -13.36 -23.07
CA CYS A 425 -7.21 -13.13 -23.61
C CYS A 425 -7.43 -13.58 -25.06
N PRO A 426 -6.50 -13.36 -26.03
CA PRO A 426 -6.66 -13.84 -27.40
C PRO A 426 -6.90 -15.36 -27.52
N LEU A 427 -6.40 -16.16 -26.58
CA LEU A 427 -6.55 -17.62 -26.58
C LEU A 427 -7.97 -18.09 -26.25
N LEU A 428 -8.81 -17.21 -25.72
CA LEU A 428 -10.20 -17.52 -25.37
C LEU A 428 -11.16 -17.33 -26.55
N LYS A 429 -10.70 -16.84 -27.70
CA LYS A 429 -11.53 -16.65 -28.89
C LYS A 429 -12.13 -17.98 -29.34
N GLY A 430 -13.45 -18.00 -29.54
CA GLY A 430 -14.20 -19.19 -29.96
C GLY A 430 -14.58 -20.15 -28.83
N THR A 431 -14.21 -19.88 -27.58
CA THR A 431 -14.64 -20.69 -26.42
C THR A 431 -16.07 -20.38 -25.97
N GLY A 432 -16.60 -19.21 -26.36
CA GLY A 432 -17.85 -18.64 -25.86
C GLY A 432 -17.66 -17.54 -24.82
N ALA A 433 -16.42 -17.26 -24.40
CA ALA A 433 -16.06 -16.07 -23.64
C ALA A 433 -16.13 -14.83 -24.52
N GLU A 434 -16.43 -13.70 -23.88
CA GLU A 434 -16.39 -12.38 -24.50
C GLU A 434 -14.94 -11.88 -24.49
N VAL A 435 -14.36 -11.60 -25.66
CA VAL A 435 -12.96 -11.16 -25.78
C VAL A 435 -12.93 -9.78 -26.43
N ILE A 436 -12.44 -8.79 -25.69
CA ILE A 436 -12.46 -7.36 -26.06
C ILE A 436 -11.02 -6.87 -26.19
N ALA A 437 -10.69 -6.23 -27.32
CA ALA A 437 -9.39 -5.63 -27.57
C ALA A 437 -9.52 -4.09 -27.55
N MET A 438 -8.85 -3.44 -26.62
CA MET A 438 -8.80 -1.98 -26.48
C MET A 438 -7.52 -1.41 -27.10
N ASN A 439 -7.47 -0.10 -27.32
CA ASN A 439 -6.21 0.54 -27.68
C ASN A 439 -5.27 0.56 -26.46
N GLY A 440 -3.99 0.84 -26.71
CA GLY A 440 -2.98 0.94 -25.67
C GLY A 440 -2.36 -0.38 -25.26
N GLY A 441 -1.46 -0.26 -24.30
CA GLY A 441 -0.71 -1.38 -23.70
C GLY A 441 -1.42 -1.98 -22.48
N HIS A 442 -0.63 -2.45 -21.53
CA HIS A 442 -1.10 -3.12 -20.31
C HIS A 442 -2.08 -2.26 -19.47
N HIS A 443 -1.91 -0.92 -19.51
CA HIS A 443 -2.72 0.09 -18.82
C HIS A 443 -3.84 0.71 -19.69
N PHE A 444 -4.09 0.19 -20.91
CA PHE A 444 -5.23 0.60 -21.75
C PHE A 444 -5.28 2.10 -22.15
N ASP A 445 -4.13 2.78 -22.25
CA ASP A 445 -4.04 4.24 -22.53
C ASP A 445 -4.86 5.10 -21.56
N ASP A 446 -4.99 4.66 -20.30
CA ASP A 446 -5.74 5.33 -19.23
C ASP A 446 -7.25 5.53 -19.53
N ASP A 447 -7.82 4.79 -20.51
CA ASP A 447 -9.26 4.85 -20.85
C ASP A 447 -10.10 3.94 -19.92
N TYR A 448 -9.99 4.20 -18.62
CA TYR A 448 -10.62 3.42 -17.56
C TYR A 448 -12.16 3.56 -17.55
N GLU A 449 -12.69 4.67 -18.07
CA GLU A 449 -14.13 4.85 -18.27
C GLU A 449 -14.66 3.85 -19.32
N ALA A 450 -13.98 3.70 -20.47
CA ALA A 450 -14.38 2.71 -21.47
C ALA A 450 -14.27 1.28 -20.92
N LEU A 451 -13.23 1.00 -20.13
CA LEU A 451 -13.03 -0.28 -19.48
C LEU A 451 -14.19 -0.62 -18.53
N ALA A 452 -14.58 0.31 -17.65
CA ALA A 452 -15.73 0.16 -16.75
C ALA A 452 -17.04 -0.02 -17.54
N ASN A 453 -17.25 0.75 -18.61
CA ASN A 453 -18.42 0.62 -19.47
C ASN A 453 -18.53 -0.77 -20.11
N HIS A 454 -17.41 -1.37 -20.54
CA HIS A 454 -17.41 -2.75 -21.04
C HIS A 454 -17.85 -3.75 -19.97
N ILE A 455 -17.39 -3.58 -18.72
CA ILE A 455 -17.76 -4.45 -17.59
C ILE A 455 -19.26 -4.34 -17.30
N ILE A 456 -19.79 -3.12 -17.20
CA ILE A 456 -21.21 -2.84 -16.91
C ILE A 456 -22.12 -3.37 -18.01
N ASN A 457 -21.77 -3.14 -19.28
CA ASN A 457 -22.55 -3.64 -20.42
C ASN A 457 -22.58 -5.18 -20.45
N GLY A 458 -21.45 -5.81 -20.15
CA GLY A 458 -21.37 -7.26 -19.99
C GLY A 458 -22.29 -7.76 -18.87
N LEU A 459 -22.34 -7.05 -17.75
CA LEU A 459 -23.15 -7.40 -16.58
C LEU A 459 -24.63 -7.35 -16.93
N LYS A 460 -25.10 -6.23 -17.49
CA LYS A 460 -26.50 -6.03 -17.90
C LYS A 460 -26.95 -7.08 -18.90
N SER A 461 -26.12 -7.37 -19.90
CA SER A 461 -26.42 -8.43 -20.87
C SER A 461 -26.58 -9.82 -20.22
N ARG A 462 -25.82 -10.14 -19.17
CA ARG A 462 -25.88 -11.44 -18.47
C ARG A 462 -27.04 -11.53 -17.48
N LEU A 463 -27.49 -10.40 -16.94
CA LEU A 463 -28.71 -10.29 -16.12
C LEU A 463 -29.99 -10.20 -16.98
N GLY A 464 -29.87 -9.88 -18.27
CA GLY A 464 -30.99 -9.76 -19.20
C GLY A 464 -31.69 -8.41 -19.14
N GLU A 465 -30.96 -7.36 -18.80
CA GLU A 465 -31.41 -5.97 -18.62
C GLU A 465 -31.19 -5.08 -19.85
#